data_AF-R5DVM4-F1
#
_entry.id   AF-R5DVM4-F1
#
_cell.length_a   1.000
_cell.length_b   1.000
_cell.length_c   1.000
_cell.angle_alpha   90.00
_cell.angle_beta   90.00
_cell.angle_gamma   90.00
#
_symmetry.space_group_name_H-M   'P 1'
#
loop_
_entity.id
_entity.type
_entity.pdbx_description
1 polymer ?
#
loop_
_entity_poly.entity_id
_entity_poly.type
_entity_poly.pdbx_seq_one_letter_code
_entity_poly.pdbx_strand_id
1 'polypeptide(L)' 'MGFFKKKNTPVTYNEKYLKSEIDMTRDALNAAYSNFDNATDPDLIDCYIYQLNSEQKRYKYLLQLAREYEDNTTA' A
#
# COMPACT_ATOMS: atom_id res chain seq x y z
N MET A 1 -18.82 -23.50 -24.18
CA MET A 1 -18.37 -22.09 -24.26
C MET A 1 -19.13 -21.29 -23.19
N GLY A 2 -18.58 -21.18 -21.98
CA GLY A 2 -19.26 -20.51 -20.86
C GLY A 2 -18.92 -19.02 -20.84
N PHE A 3 -19.90 -18.16 -21.10
CA PHE A 3 -19.76 -16.71 -20.96
C PHE A 3 -19.87 -16.34 -19.47
N PHE A 4 -18.73 -16.06 -18.84
CA PHE A 4 -18.70 -15.47 -17.50
C PHE A 4 -19.13 -14.01 -17.60
N LYS A 5 -20.38 -13.73 -17.19
CA LYS A 5 -20.85 -12.37 -16.95
C LYS A 5 -20.04 -11.77 -15.81
N LYS A 6 -19.14 -10.83 -16.14
CA LYS A 6 -18.46 -9.97 -15.16
C LYS A 6 -19.55 -9.20 -14.41
N LYS A 7 -19.86 -9.60 -13.17
CA LYS A 7 -20.75 -8.83 -12.30
C LYS A 7 -19.98 -7.55 -11.97
N ASN A 8 -20.44 -6.42 -12.50
CA ASN A 8 -20.02 -5.11 -12.02
C ASN A 8 -20.66 -4.91 -10.64
N THR A 9 -20.03 -5.47 -9.60
CA THR A 9 -20.33 -5.10 -8.22
C THR A 9 -19.82 -3.67 -7.99
N PRO A 10 -20.61 -2.79 -7.36
CA PRO A 10 -20.13 -1.47 -6.99
C PRO A 10 -18.96 -1.64 -6.05
N VAL A 11 -17.83 -1.00 -6.37
CA VAL A 11 -16.64 -0.93 -5.52
C VAL A 11 -17.10 -0.58 -4.12
N THR A 12 -16.94 -1.50 -3.18
CA THR A 12 -17.41 -1.26 -1.81
C THR A 12 -16.59 -0.09 -1.23
N TYR A 13 -17.15 0.66 -0.27
CA TYR A 13 -16.44 1.76 0.40
C TYR A 13 -14.99 1.36 0.70
N ASN A 14 -14.80 0.16 1.30
CA ASN A 14 -13.51 -0.41 1.68
C ASN A 14 -12.48 -0.56 0.54
N GLU A 15 -12.86 -0.96 -0.67
CA GLU A 15 -11.91 -1.18 -1.79
C GLU A 15 -11.32 0.14 -2.31
N LYS A 16 -12.15 1.20 -2.40
CA LYS A 16 -11.68 2.51 -2.87
C LYS A 16 -10.67 3.12 -1.90
N TYR A 17 -10.91 3.00 -0.59
CA TYR A 17 -9.96 3.47 0.42
C TYR A 17 -8.71 2.60 0.44
N LEU A 18 -8.82 1.28 0.31
CA LEU A 18 -7.66 0.40 0.29
C LEU A 18 -6.67 0.76 -0.84
N LYS A 19 -7.18 0.96 -2.07
CA LYS A 19 -6.31 1.41 -3.17
C LYS A 19 -5.66 2.77 -2.86
N SER A 20 -6.43 3.71 -2.33
CA SER A 20 -5.91 5.03 -1.96
C SER A 20 -4.85 4.94 -0.87
N GLU A 21 -5.04 4.08 0.13
CA GLU A 21 -4.08 3.87 1.21
C GLU A 21 -2.79 3.23 0.69
N ILE A 22 -2.87 2.28 -0.23
CA ILE A 22 -1.70 1.68 -0.91
C ILE A 22 -0.93 2.77 -1.67
N ASP A 23 -1.62 3.58 -2.48
CA ASP A 23 -1.01 4.66 -3.27
C ASP A 23 -0.34 5.69 -2.34
N MET A 24 -1.03 6.13 -1.29
CA MET A 24 -0.47 7.07 -0.29
C MET A 24 0.74 6.50 0.44
N THR A 25 0.71 5.22 0.81
CA THR A 25 1.84 4.55 1.49
C THR A 25 3.05 4.45 0.58
N ARG A 26 2.83 4.16 -0.71
CA ARG A 26 3.89 4.12 -1.72
C ARG A 26 4.52 5.50 -1.90
N ASP A 27 3.72 6.55 -1.97
CA ASP A 27 4.22 7.91 -2.12
C ASP A 27 5.00 8.35 -0.86
N ALA A 28 4.54 7.97 0.34
CA ALA A 28 5.27 8.19 1.59
C ALA A 28 6.62 7.43 1.62
N LEU A 29 6.65 6.18 1.14
CA LEU A 29 7.90 5.42 0.97
C LEU A 29 8.87 6.14 0.05
N ASN A 30 8.42 6.57 -1.12
CA ASN A 30 9.27 7.27 -2.10
C ASN A 30 9.84 8.58 -1.52
N ALA A 31 9.02 9.32 -0.78
CA ALA A 31 9.46 10.54 -0.08
C ALA A 31 10.50 10.22 1.00
N ALA A 32 10.25 9.21 1.85
CA ALA A 32 11.18 8.81 2.90
C ALA A 32 12.52 8.31 2.32
N TYR A 33 12.50 7.53 1.22
CA TYR A 33 13.71 7.12 0.51
C TYR A 33 14.49 8.33 -0.04
N SER A 34 13.79 9.24 -0.71
CA SER A 34 14.42 10.45 -1.27
C SER A 34 15.04 11.33 -0.17
N ASN A 35 14.38 11.44 0.98
CA ASN A 35 14.91 12.19 2.11
C ASN A 35 16.08 11.48 2.78
N PHE A 36 16.02 10.16 2.92
CA PHE A 36 17.10 9.34 3.47
C PHE A 36 18.38 9.45 2.63
N ASP A 37 18.28 9.37 1.31
CA ASP A 37 19.41 9.43 0.38
C ASP A 37 20.20 10.76 0.50
N ASN A 38 19.53 11.84 0.89
CA ASN A 38 20.12 13.16 1.04
C ASN A 38 20.39 13.54 2.51
N ALA A 39 20.06 12.67 3.47
CA ALA A 39 20.24 12.96 4.88
C ALA A 39 21.72 12.84 5.29
N THR A 40 22.25 13.89 5.92
CA THR A 40 23.62 13.89 6.47
C THR A 40 23.64 13.96 8.00
N ASP A 41 22.51 14.33 8.59
CA ASP A 41 22.34 14.39 10.04
C ASP A 41 22.07 12.98 10.60
N PRO A 42 22.87 12.48 11.57
CA PRO A 42 22.71 11.13 12.11
C PRO A 42 21.32 10.85 12.71
N ASP A 43 20.72 11.82 13.41
CA ASP A 43 19.41 11.64 14.04
C ASP A 43 18.30 11.57 12.96
N LEU A 44 18.44 12.35 11.88
CA LEU A 44 17.53 12.26 10.74
C LEU A 44 17.69 10.94 9.97
N ILE A 45 18.92 10.44 9.82
CA ILE A 45 19.19 9.13 9.21
C ILE A 45 18.44 8.03 9.99
N ASP A 46 18.56 8.02 11.32
CA ASP A 46 17.84 7.06 12.16
C ASP A 46 16.31 7.23 12.06
N CYS A 47 15.83 8.48 12.07
CA CYS A 47 14.42 8.79 11.88
C CYS A 47 13.87 8.19 10.58
N TYR A 48 14.58 8.38 9.47
CA TYR A 48 14.19 7.86 8.17
C TYR A 48 14.31 6.33 8.09
N ILE A 49 15.27 5.69 8.76
CA ILE A 49 15.32 4.22 8.87
C ILE A 49 14.06 3.70 9.56
N TYR A 50 13.64 4.34 10.66
CA TYR A 50 12.40 3.96 11.35
C TYR A 50 11.16 4.21 10.49
N GLN A 51 11.11 5.34 9.78
CA GLN A 51 10.01 5.68 8.88
C GLN A 51 9.90 4.71 7.71
N LEU A 52 11.02 4.38 7.05
CA LEU A 52 11.03 3.40 5.96
C LEU A 52 10.53 2.03 6.45
N ASN A 53 10.99 1.58 7.60
CA ASN A 53 10.55 0.31 8.18
C ASN A 53 9.05 0.29 8.50
N SER A 54 8.49 1.38 9.05
CA SER A 54 7.07 1.43 9.39
C SER A 54 6.20 1.48 8.13
N GLU A 55 6.57 2.31 7.14
CA GLU A 55 5.84 2.44 5.88
C GLU A 55 5.93 1.14 5.04
N GLN A 56 7.07 0.44 5.04
CA GLN A 56 7.21 -0.85 4.37
C GLN A 56 6.30 -1.92 4.99
N LYS A 57 6.23 -1.98 6.32
CA LYS A 57 5.33 -2.89 7.04
C LYS A 57 3.87 -2.60 6.70
N ARG A 58 3.49 -1.33 6.71
CA ARG A 58 2.15 -0.87 6.32
C ARG A 58 1.83 -1.25 4.88
N TYR A 59 2.74 -1.00 3.94
CA TYR A 59 2.56 -1.34 2.54
C TYR A 59 2.36 -2.84 2.32
N LYS A 60 3.20 -3.66 2.96
CA LYS A 60 3.07 -5.12 2.92
C LYS A 60 1.71 -5.60 3.43
N TYR A 61 1.24 -5.04 4.55
CA TYR A 61 -0.06 -5.37 5.12
C TYR A 61 -1.20 -5.00 4.16
N LEU A 62 -1.20 -3.79 3.60
CA LEU A 62 -2.24 -3.34 2.67
C LEU A 62 -2.28 -4.19 1.39
N LEU A 63 -1.13 -4.62 0.87
CA LEU A 63 -1.06 -5.53 -0.28
C LEU A 63 -1.62 -6.92 0.05
N GLN A 64 -1.36 -7.44 1.25
CA GLN A 64 -1.95 -8.69 1.70
C GLN A 64 -3.47 -8.55 1.81
N LEU A 65 -3.96 -7.47 2.41
CA LEU A 65 -5.38 -7.19 2.54
C LEU A 65 -6.05 -7.09 1.16
N ALA A 66 -5.41 -6.45 0.18
CA ALA A 66 -5.91 -6.36 -1.20
C ALA A 66 -6.06 -7.75 -1.84
N ARG A 67 -5.07 -8.63 -1.67
CA ARG A 67 -5.15 -10.02 -2.15
C ARG A 67 -6.30 -10.78 -1.50
N GLU A 68 -6.46 -10.64 -0.18
CA GLU A 68 -7.56 -11.30 0.55
C GLU A 68 -8.93 -10.82 0.04
N TYR A 69 -9.09 -9.54 -0.28
CA TYR A 69 -10.32 -9.02 -0.90
C TYR A 69 -10.58 -9.61 -2.30
N GLU A 70 -9.56 -9.73 -3.13
CA GLU A 70 -9.66 -10.36 -4.45
C GLU A 70 -10.07 -11.84 -4.35
N ASP A 71 -9.45 -12.60 -3.44
CA ASP A 71 -9.75 -14.01 -3.21
C ASP A 71 -11.19 -14.19 -2.68
N ASN A 72 -11.63 -13.35 -1.72
CA ASN A 72 -12.99 -13.40 -1.17
C ASN A 72 -14.08 -12.94 -2.15
N THR A 73 -13.73 -12.17 -3.17
CA THR A 73 -14.68 -11.73 -4.21
C THR A 73 -14.79 -12.74 -5.37
N THR A 74 -13.80 -13.61 -5.52
CA THR A 74 -13.75 -14.65 -6.57
C THR A 74 -14.22 -16.02 -6.10
N ALA A 75 -14.31 -16.26 -4.79
CA ALA A 75 -14.93 -17.44 -4.17
C ALA A 75 -16.47 -17.38 -4.18
#